data_AF-A0A0B4BJ92-F1
#
_entry.id   AF-A0A0B4BJ92-F1
#
_cell.length_a   1.000
_cell.length_b   1.000
_cell.length_c   1.000
_cell.angle_alpha   90.00
_cell.angle_beta   90.00
_cell.angle_gamma   90.00
#
_symmetry.space_group_name_H-M   'P 1'
#
loop_
_entity.id
_entity.type
_entity.pdbx_description
1 polymer ?
#
loop_
_entity_poly.entity_id
_entity_poly.type
_entity_poly.pdbx_seq_one_letter_code
_entity_poly.pdbx_strand_id
1 'polypeptide(L)' 'MPKRTSPKDARRVEVADDLDEIVTDKREGWRATAAKARRRQRRYAKQLTHELTCMARDDEDDT' A
#
# COMPACT_ATOMS: atom_id res chain seq x y z
N MET A 1 10.85 -9.32 -12.06
CA MET A 1 11.06 -8.39 -10.93
C MET A 1 9.71 -8.12 -10.28
N PRO A 2 9.55 -8.26 -8.95
CA PRO A 2 8.29 -7.96 -8.28
C PRO A 2 7.88 -6.49 -8.51
N LYS A 3 6.59 -6.26 -8.78
CA LYS A 3 6.04 -4.91 -8.93
C LYS A 3 6.00 -4.22 -7.56
N ARG A 4 6.21 -2.90 -7.53
CA ARG A 4 6.05 -2.10 -6.30
C ARG A 4 4.56 -1.90 -6.04
N THR A 5 4.17 -1.82 -4.77
CA THR A 5 2.88 -1.25 -4.37
C THR A 5 2.67 0.11 -5.05
N SER A 6 1.52 0.24 -5.71
CA SER A 6 1.04 1.43 -6.40
C SER A 6 -0.20 1.96 -5.67
N PRO A 7 -0.47 3.28 -5.71
CA PRO A 7 -1.74 3.82 -5.21
C PRO A 7 -2.95 3.13 -5.86
N LYS A 8 -2.86 2.81 -7.15
CA LYS A 8 -3.93 2.08 -7.88
C LYS A 8 -4.28 0.70 -7.29
N ASP A 9 -3.37 0.10 -6.53
CA ASP A 9 -3.63 -1.18 -5.87
C ASP A 9 -4.60 -1.04 -4.68
N ALA A 10 -4.91 0.18 -4.23
CA ALA A 10 -5.93 0.45 -3.22
C ALA A 10 -7.32 -0.09 -3.63
N ARG A 11 -7.61 -0.12 -4.93
CA ARG A 11 -8.86 -0.69 -5.47
C ARG A 11 -9.03 -2.20 -5.26
N ARG A 12 -7.98 -2.88 -4.84
CA ARG A 12 -7.99 -4.33 -4.54
C ARG A 12 -8.16 -4.61 -3.05
N VAL A 13 -8.20 -3.57 -2.22
CA VAL A 13 -8.40 -3.71 -0.78
C VAL A 13 -9.91 -3.71 -0.54
N GLU A 14 -10.46 -4.86 -0.20
CA GLU A 14 -11.87 -5.01 0.21
C GLU A 14 -11.98 -5.13 1.73
N VAL A 15 -11.03 -5.83 2.35
CA VAL A 15 -10.90 -6.00 3.81
C VAL A 15 -9.54 -5.53 4.32
N ALA A 16 -9.45 -5.26 5.63
CA ALA A 16 -8.23 -4.74 6.24
C ALA A 16 -7.00 -5.67 6.04
N ASP A 17 -7.22 -6.98 6.02
CA ASP A 17 -6.16 -7.99 5.86
C ASP A 17 -5.53 -7.97 4.47
N ASP A 18 -6.27 -7.52 3.44
CA ASP A 18 -5.75 -7.40 2.07
C ASP A 18 -4.60 -6.39 1.98
N LEU A 19 -4.53 -5.45 2.91
CA LEU A 19 -3.49 -4.42 2.95
C LEU A 19 -2.10 -5.06 3.08
N ASP A 20 -1.96 -6.07 3.94
CA ASP A 20 -0.68 -6.73 4.18
C ASP A 20 -0.26 -7.64 3.03
N GLU A 21 -1.24 -8.23 2.31
CA GLU A 21 -0.99 -9.05 1.12
C GLU A 21 -0.60 -8.21 -0.10
N ILE A 22 -1.25 -7.05 -0.28
CA ILE A 22 -0.99 -6.13 -1.41
C ILE A 22 0.34 -5.39 -1.23
N VAL A 23 0.78 -5.13 0.01
CA VAL A 23 2.03 -4.42 0.30
C VAL A 23 3.26 -5.28 -0.03
N THR A 24 3.62 -5.27 -1.31
CA THR A 24 4.83 -5.93 -1.80
C THR A 24 6.03 -4.98 -1.86
N ASP A 25 7.09 -5.28 -1.11
CA ASP A 25 8.36 -4.55 -1.24
C ASP A 25 9.28 -5.20 -2.27
N LYS A 26 9.28 -4.63 -3.48
CA LYS A 26 10.12 -5.07 -4.60
C LYS A 26 11.64 -5.03 -4.35
N ARG A 27 12.11 -4.44 -3.25
CA ARG A 27 13.54 -4.34 -2.91
C ARG A 27 13.98 -5.32 -1.83
N GLU A 28 13.17 -6.32 -1.53
CA GLU A 28 13.45 -7.31 -0.50
C GLU A 28 14.85 -7.93 -0.57
N GLY A 29 15.27 -8.37 -1.75
CA GLY A 29 16.60 -8.95 -1.95
C GLY A 29 17.79 -7.96 -1.90
N TRP A 30 17.55 -6.64 -1.96
CA TRP A 30 18.63 -5.63 -1.91
C TRP A 30 18.79 -5.03 -0.50
N ARG A 31 17.99 -5.42 0.49
CA ARG A 31 17.98 -4.68 1.76
C ARG A 31 19.26 -4.89 2.55
N ALA A 32 19.85 -3.78 3.00
CA ALA A 32 20.98 -3.78 3.92
C ALA A 32 20.58 -4.17 5.37
N THR A 33 19.33 -3.90 5.81
CA THR A 33 18.87 -4.16 7.19
C THR A 33 17.34 -4.33 7.34
N ALA A 34 16.91 -5.08 8.36
CA ALA A 34 15.50 -5.29 8.71
C ALA A 34 14.74 -3.99 9.07
N ALA A 35 15.42 -3.01 9.67
CA ALA A 35 14.81 -1.71 9.98
C ALA A 35 14.37 -0.94 8.72
N LYS A 36 15.14 -1.03 7.62
CA LYS A 36 14.77 -0.44 6.32
C LYS A 36 13.57 -1.15 5.69
N ALA A 37 13.41 -2.46 5.92
CA ALA A 37 12.24 -3.23 5.49
C ALA A 37 10.96 -2.68 6.14
N ARG A 38 10.94 -2.64 7.49
CA ARG A 38 9.79 -2.16 8.26
C ARG A 38 9.40 -0.72 7.92
N ARG A 39 10.38 0.17 7.73
CA ARG A 39 10.12 1.56 7.34
C ARG A 39 9.47 1.67 5.96
N ARG A 40 9.80 0.79 5.01
CA ARG A 40 9.20 0.76 3.68
C ARG A 40 7.80 0.18 3.68
N GLN A 41 7.59 -0.95 4.37
CA GLN A 41 6.26 -1.53 4.56
C GLN A 41 5.29 -0.50 5.14
N ARG A 42 5.69 0.20 6.22
CA ARG A 42 4.88 1.30 6.79
C ARG A 42 4.60 2.44 5.80
N ARG A 43 5.57 2.78 4.94
CA ARG A 43 5.36 3.80 3.91
C ARG A 43 4.33 3.36 2.88
N TYR A 44 4.36 2.10 2.46
CA TYR A 44 3.41 1.55 1.49
C TYR A 44 2.01 1.42 2.08
N ALA A 45 1.89 0.90 3.31
CA ALA A 45 0.63 0.87 4.04
C ALA A 45 0.03 2.28 4.16
N LYS A 46 0.82 3.28 4.61
CA LYS A 46 0.36 4.68 4.70
C LYS A 46 -0.08 5.24 3.35
N GLN A 47 0.59 4.87 2.27
CA GLN A 47 0.24 5.33 0.92
C GLN A 47 -1.09 4.73 0.46
N LEU A 48 -1.33 3.44 0.71
CA LEU A 48 -2.59 2.78 0.39
C LEU A 48 -3.76 3.33 1.22
N THR A 49 -3.59 3.49 2.53
CA THR A 49 -4.65 4.04 3.39
C THR A 49 -5.00 5.47 3.01
N HIS A 50 -4.02 6.27 2.58
CA HIS A 50 -4.26 7.63 2.10
C HIS A 50 -5.10 7.62 0.81
N GLU A 51 -4.75 6.75 -0.14
CA GLU A 51 -5.51 6.61 -1.38
C GLU A 51 -6.94 6.13 -1.12
N LEU A 52 -7.13 5.14 -0.24
CA LEU A 52 -8.46 4.67 0.16
C LEU A 52 -9.32 5.79 0.76
N THR A 53 -8.71 6.68 1.55
CA THR A 53 -9.41 7.83 2.13
C THR A 53 -9.76 8.87 1.06
N CYS A 54 -8.92 9.05 0.04
CA CYS A 54 -9.25 9.93 -1.08
C CYS A 54 -10.39 9.36 -1.91
N MET A 55 -10.33 8.06 -2.27
CA MET A 55 -11.41 7.38 -3.00
C MET A 55 -12.74 7.46 -2.25
N ALA A 56 -12.75 7.20 -0.94
CA ALA A 56 -13.96 7.28 -0.14
C ALA A 56 -14.57 8.70 -0.09
N ARG A 57 -13.74 9.76 -0.18
CA ARG A 57 -14.24 11.14 -0.27
C ARG A 57 -14.78 11.45 -1.65
N ASP A 58 -14.06 11.01 -2.69
CA ASP A 58 -14.50 11.19 -4.07
C ASP A 58 -15.85 10.50 -4.32
N ASP A 59 -16.11 9.35 -3.69
CA ASP A 59 -17.40 8.64 -3.74
C ASP A 59 -18.54 9.39 -3.02
N GLU A 60 -18.25 10.13 -1.94
CA GLU A 60 -19.24 10.93 -1.20
C GLU A 60 -19.66 12.20 -1.97
N ASP A 61 -18.77 12.78 -2.77
CA ASP A 61 -19.02 14.01 -3.53
C ASP A 61 -19.88 13.78 -4.80
N ASP A 62 -20.04 12.52 -5.25
CA ASP A 62 -20.77 12.13 -6.48
C ASP A 62 -22.23 11.67 -6.23
N THR A 63 -22.72 11.74 -4.97
CA THR A 63 -24.08 11.32 -4.54
C THR A 63 -24.97 12.49 -4.16
#